data_AF-A0A5J9VRK2-F1
#
_entry.id   AF-A0A5J9VRK2-F1
#
_cell.length_a   1.000
_cell.length_b   1.000
_cell.length_c   1.000
_cell.angle_alpha   90.00
_cell.angle_beta   90.00
_cell.angle_gamma   90.00
#
_symmetry.space_group_name_H-M   'P 1'
#
loop_
_entity.id
_entity.type
_entity.pdbx_description
1 polymer ?
#
loop_
_entity_poly.entity_id
_entity_poly.type
_entity_poly.pdbx_seq_one_letter_code
_entity_poly.pdbx_strand_id
1 'polypeptide(L)'
;KHNKQKLDDALARPIELEYEQYVDGRLQWCSEQDWPYLCRYWCSDNFKLKRKRGQESRLSSEDIAQNHGGSRPFTHTQQVLAAKFGPERATHINTYAVMKSGMKSVDGSRNSDAIKSRKAQKRMDDYLTGARRVSRTEAGDEDDEDLEEQGQEQEQEQGLNGPVLYEVSGGTPHGRVAIA
;
A
#
# COMPACT_ATOMS: atom_id res chain seq x y z
N LYS A 1 23.05 26.90 -18.58
CA LYS A 1 21.76 26.71 -17.87
C LYS A 1 20.81 25.96 -18.80
N HIS A 2 20.69 24.64 -18.68
CA HIS A 2 19.76 23.87 -19.51
C HIS A 2 18.37 23.96 -18.89
N ASN A 3 17.40 24.41 -19.69
CA ASN A 3 16.00 24.57 -19.32
C ASN A 3 15.43 23.17 -19.00
N LYS A 4 15.36 22.81 -17.72
CA LYS A 4 14.73 21.54 -17.29
C LYS A 4 13.22 21.73 -17.32
N GLN A 5 12.63 21.71 -18.51
CA GLN A 5 11.20 21.45 -18.61
C GLN A 5 10.92 20.09 -17.99
N LYS A 6 10.01 20.06 -17.02
CA LYS A 6 9.63 18.85 -16.31
C LYS A 6 8.80 18.01 -17.29
N LEU A 7 9.43 16.99 -17.89
CA LEU A 7 8.74 16.06 -18.76
C LEU A 7 7.74 15.25 -17.92
N ASP A 8 6.51 15.14 -18.40
CA ASP A 8 5.50 14.29 -17.76
C ASP A 8 5.93 12.81 -17.82
N ASP A 9 5.77 12.08 -16.71
CA ASP A 9 6.17 10.67 -16.59
C ASP A 9 5.44 9.79 -17.62
N ALA A 10 4.20 10.13 -17.96
CA ALA A 10 3.44 9.42 -18.98
C ALA A 10 4.08 9.54 -20.37
N LEU A 11 4.71 10.68 -20.66
CA LEU A 11 5.44 10.96 -21.90
C LEU A 11 6.87 10.44 -21.86
N ALA A 12 7.50 10.44 -20.68
CA ALA A 12 8.88 9.97 -20.49
C ALA A 12 8.99 8.44 -20.57
N ARG A 13 8.00 7.71 -20.01
CA ARG A 13 8.02 6.25 -19.89
C ARG A 13 8.24 5.47 -21.21
N PRO A 14 7.55 5.81 -22.34
CA PRO A 14 7.71 5.05 -23.58
C PRO A 14 8.99 5.40 -24.36
N ILE A 15 9.73 6.44 -23.96
CA ILE A 15 10.95 6.84 -24.67
C ILE A 15 12.02 5.78 -24.43
N GLU A 16 12.48 5.18 -25.53
CA GLU A 16 13.69 4.39 -25.57
C GLU A 16 14.83 5.29 -26.06
N LEU A 17 15.96 5.23 -25.35
CA LEU A 17 17.16 5.93 -25.78
C LEU A 17 17.98 5.01 -26.68
N GLU A 18 18.60 5.62 -27.69
CA GLU A 18 19.60 4.98 -28.52
C GLU A 18 20.97 5.02 -27.86
N TYR A 19 21.90 4.21 -28.38
CA TYR A 19 23.22 4.01 -27.79
C TYR A 19 23.96 5.34 -27.59
N GLU A 20 23.97 6.20 -28.60
CA GLU A 20 24.65 7.51 -28.56
C GLU A 20 24.05 8.41 -27.48
N GLN A 21 22.73 8.35 -27.28
CA GLN A 21 22.04 9.14 -26.27
C GLN A 21 22.37 8.65 -24.85
N TYR A 22 22.52 7.33 -24.66
CA TYR A 22 23.00 6.80 -23.39
C TYR A 22 24.47 7.17 -23.14
N VAL A 23 25.32 7.12 -24.16
CA VAL A 23 26.75 7.49 -24.04
C VAL A 23 26.91 8.95 -23.64
N ASP A 24 26.14 9.85 -24.24
CA ASP A 24 26.13 11.29 -23.89
C ASP A 24 25.67 11.53 -22.44
N GLY A 25 24.77 10.68 -21.94
CA GLY A 25 24.24 10.71 -20.57
C GLY A 25 25.16 10.15 -19.48
N ARG A 26 26.47 9.98 -19.72
CA ARG A 26 27.39 9.34 -18.77
C ARG A 26 27.39 10.00 -17.40
N LEU A 27 27.17 9.19 -16.38
CA LEU A 27 27.28 9.62 -14.99
C LEU A 27 28.75 9.69 -14.57
N GLN A 28 29.13 10.79 -13.90
CA GLN A 28 30.51 11.07 -13.46
C GLN A 28 31.14 9.94 -12.64
N TRP A 29 30.34 9.23 -11.84
CA TRP A 29 30.82 8.15 -10.98
C TRP A 29 31.02 6.81 -11.72
N CYS A 30 30.50 6.67 -12.95
CA CYS A 30 30.68 5.45 -13.74
C CYS A 30 31.89 5.59 -14.66
N SER A 31 32.70 4.54 -14.74
CA SER A 31 33.93 4.55 -15.52
C SER A 31 33.65 4.71 -17.02
N GLU A 32 34.59 5.31 -17.74
CA GLU A 32 34.50 5.45 -19.20
C GLU A 32 34.58 4.11 -19.94
N GLN A 33 35.09 3.07 -19.27
CA GLN A 33 35.20 1.73 -19.82
C GLN A 33 33.92 0.90 -19.61
N ASP A 34 33.28 1.04 -18.44
CA ASP A 34 32.08 0.27 -18.08
C ASP A 34 30.81 0.89 -18.64
N TRP A 35 30.76 2.21 -18.80
CA TRP A 35 29.57 2.90 -19.29
C TRP A 35 29.13 2.41 -20.68
N PRO A 36 30.01 2.26 -21.69
CA PRO A 36 29.66 1.67 -22.98
C PRO A 36 29.07 0.26 -22.87
N TYR A 37 29.54 -0.56 -21.93
CA TYR A 37 29.00 -1.90 -21.72
C TYR A 37 27.55 -1.86 -21.22
N LEU A 38 27.26 -0.99 -20.25
CA LEU A 38 25.89 -0.77 -19.76
C LEU A 38 24.97 -0.22 -20.86
N CYS A 39 25.45 0.73 -21.66
CA CYS A 39 24.71 1.30 -22.80
C CYS A 39 24.32 0.19 -23.80
N ARG A 40 25.29 -0.65 -24.21
CA ARG A 40 25.01 -1.80 -25.10
C ARG A 40 24.00 -2.77 -24.50
N TYR A 41 24.10 -3.04 -23.21
CA TYR A 41 23.14 -3.89 -22.51
C TYR A 41 21.72 -3.30 -22.53
N TRP A 42 21.56 -2.00 -22.24
CA TRP A 42 20.25 -1.34 -22.27
C TRP A 42 19.66 -1.21 -23.68
N CYS A 43 20.50 -1.16 -24.71
CA CYS A 43 20.05 -1.20 -26.10
C CYS A 43 19.77 -2.63 -26.61
N SER A 44 20.12 -3.67 -25.86
CA SER A 44 19.90 -5.06 -26.28
C SER A 44 18.41 -5.44 -26.32
N ASP A 45 18.03 -6.27 -27.28
CA ASP A 45 16.65 -6.77 -27.42
C ASP A 45 16.14 -7.46 -26.14
N ASN A 46 17.02 -8.22 -25.48
CA ASN A 46 16.69 -8.91 -24.23
C ASN A 46 16.31 -7.91 -23.12
N PHE A 47 17.06 -6.82 -22.98
CA PHE A 47 16.73 -5.79 -22.01
C PHE A 47 15.43 -5.07 -22.37
N LYS A 48 15.26 -4.67 -23.64
CA LYS A 48 14.04 -4.00 -24.12
C LYS A 48 12.80 -4.87 -23.89
N LEU A 49 12.89 -6.17 -24.17
CA LEU A 49 11.82 -7.13 -23.90
C LEU A 49 11.47 -7.22 -22.40
N LYS A 50 12.48 -7.37 -21.54
CA LYS A 50 12.28 -7.40 -20.07
C LYS A 50 11.70 -6.09 -19.55
N ARG A 51 12.18 -4.95 -20.05
CA ARG A 51 11.69 -3.62 -19.72
C ARG A 51 10.22 -3.48 -20.09
N LYS A 52 9.83 -3.83 -21.31
CA LYS A 52 8.45 -3.77 -21.79
C LYS A 52 7.53 -4.63 -20.93
N ARG A 53 7.90 -5.89 -20.68
CA ARG A 53 7.15 -6.79 -19.79
C ARG A 53 7.00 -6.21 -18.38
N GLY A 54 8.06 -5.61 -17.83
CA GLY A 54 8.02 -4.94 -16.54
C GLY A 54 7.11 -3.72 -16.52
N GLN A 55 7.08 -2.93 -17.60
CA GLN A 55 6.18 -1.78 -17.74
C GLN A 55 4.72 -2.24 -17.85
N GLU A 56 4.42 -3.22 -18.69
CA GLU A 56 3.08 -3.80 -18.85
C GLU A 56 2.57 -4.38 -17.53
N SER A 57 3.41 -5.14 -16.82
CA SER A 57 3.05 -5.71 -15.52
C SER A 57 2.75 -4.64 -14.46
N ARG A 58 3.45 -3.49 -14.49
CA ARG A 58 3.16 -2.38 -13.58
C ARG A 58 1.87 -1.67 -13.93
N LEU A 59 1.50 -1.63 -15.20
CA LEU A 59 0.30 -0.95 -15.69
C LEU A 59 -0.96 -1.81 -15.62
N SER A 60 -0.81 -3.13 -15.75
CA SER A 60 -1.92 -4.08 -15.66
C SER A 60 -2.26 -4.47 -14.22
N SER A 61 -1.42 -4.10 -13.26
CA SER A 61 -1.72 -4.34 -11.85
C SER A 61 -2.81 -3.37 -11.38
N GLU A 62 -4.02 -3.90 -11.14
CA GLU A 62 -5.11 -3.20 -10.43
C GLU A 62 -4.72 -2.85 -8.98
N ASP A 63 -3.67 -3.50 -8.47
CA ASP A 63 -3.17 -3.34 -7.12
C ASP A 63 -2.29 -2.10 -6.99
N ILE A 64 -2.95 -0.95 -6.88
CA ILE A 64 -2.33 0.34 -6.52
C ILE A 64 -1.67 0.26 -5.13
N ALA A 65 -1.90 -0.81 -4.36
CA ALA A 65 -1.23 -1.10 -3.09
C ALA A 65 0.24 -1.56 -3.24
N GLN A 66 0.83 -1.47 -4.43
CA GLN A 66 2.26 -1.22 -4.54
C GLN A 66 2.55 0.12 -3.84
N ASN A 67 2.84 0.03 -2.56
CA ASN A 67 3.46 1.06 -1.74
C ASN A 67 4.57 1.78 -2.54
N HIS A 68 4.22 2.86 -3.25
CA HIS A 68 5.18 3.70 -3.96
C HIS A 68 6.16 4.40 -2.99
N GLY A 69 6.07 4.13 -1.68
CA GLY A 69 6.99 4.59 -0.64
C GLY A 69 7.47 3.49 0.32
N GLY A 70 7.49 2.22 -0.10
CA GLY A 70 7.87 1.10 0.76
C GLY A 70 6.77 0.70 1.75
N SER A 71 6.81 -0.54 2.24
CA SER A 71 5.86 -1.05 3.23
C SER A 71 6.12 -0.37 4.58
N ARG A 72 5.44 0.77 4.80
CA ARG A 72 5.44 1.43 6.11
C ARG A 72 4.86 0.45 7.14
N PRO A 73 5.56 0.20 8.25
CA PRO A 73 5.03 -0.67 9.29
C PRO A 73 3.80 -0.02 9.94
N PHE A 74 2.94 -0.84 10.52
CA PHE A 74 1.66 -0.43 11.10
C PHE A 74 1.79 0.77 12.05
N THR A 75 2.73 0.70 13.00
CA THR A 75 2.99 1.76 13.97
C THR A 75 3.39 3.08 13.31
N HIS A 76 4.17 3.03 12.24
CA HIS A 76 4.54 4.22 11.50
C HIS A 76 3.34 4.80 10.76
N THR A 77 2.51 3.97 10.12
CA THR A 77 1.26 4.44 9.49
C THR A 77 0.35 5.13 10.50
N GLN A 78 0.20 4.53 11.69
CA GLN A 78 -0.58 5.08 12.80
C GLN A 78 -0.03 6.44 13.25
N GLN A 79 1.29 6.55 13.45
CA GLN A 79 1.93 7.82 13.85
C GLN A 79 1.72 8.91 12.80
N VAL A 80 1.80 8.59 11.51
CA VAL A 80 1.57 9.58 10.46
C VAL A 80 0.09 9.99 10.40
N LEU A 81 -0.85 9.07 10.63
CA LEU A 81 -2.26 9.42 10.77
C LEU A 81 -2.48 10.35 11.97
N ALA A 82 -1.90 10.04 13.12
CA ALA A 82 -1.98 10.88 14.31
C ALA A 82 -1.43 12.28 14.06
N ALA A 83 -0.24 12.36 13.44
CA ALA A 83 0.43 13.61 13.16
C ALA A 83 -0.32 14.49 12.13
N LYS A 84 -0.97 13.87 11.14
CA LYS A 84 -1.66 14.61 10.06
C LYS A 84 -3.10 14.95 10.38
N PHE A 85 -3.80 14.06 11.07
CA PHE A 85 -5.25 14.09 11.17
C PHE A 85 -5.78 14.07 12.60
N GLY A 86 -4.92 13.80 13.59
CA GLY A 86 -5.27 13.71 15.00
C GLY A 86 -5.28 12.25 15.52
N PRO A 87 -5.05 12.04 16.82
CA PRO A 87 -5.04 10.70 17.43
C PRO A 87 -6.37 9.96 17.26
N GLU A 88 -7.50 10.68 17.18
CA GLU A 88 -8.84 10.14 16.94
C GLU A 88 -8.98 9.50 15.55
N ARG A 89 -8.07 9.81 14.62
CA ARG A 89 -8.01 9.19 13.28
C ARG A 89 -6.91 8.15 13.17
N ALA A 90 -6.03 8.06 14.17
CA ALA A 90 -4.97 7.07 14.25
C ALA A 90 -5.44 5.77 14.91
N THR A 91 -6.69 5.41 14.69
CA THR A 91 -7.31 4.23 15.28
C THR A 91 -6.72 2.99 14.66
N HIS A 92 -6.75 1.86 15.38
CA HIS A 92 -6.13 0.65 14.84
C HIS A 92 -6.84 0.18 13.57
N ILE A 93 -8.17 0.30 13.53
CA ILE A 93 -8.96 -0.09 12.36
C ILE A 93 -8.76 0.86 11.18
N ASN A 94 -8.71 2.17 11.40
CA ASN A 94 -8.46 3.13 10.34
C ASN A 94 -7.01 2.99 9.81
N THR A 95 -6.04 2.73 10.70
CA THR A 95 -4.67 2.42 10.31
C THR A 95 -4.60 1.18 9.42
N TYR A 96 -5.32 0.11 9.80
CA TYR A 96 -5.38 -1.11 8.99
C TYR A 96 -6.01 -0.85 7.62
N ALA A 97 -7.14 -0.13 7.56
CA ALA A 97 -7.79 0.25 6.31
C ALA A 97 -6.88 1.10 5.41
N VAL A 98 -6.19 2.10 5.98
CA VAL A 98 -5.20 2.94 5.27
C VAL A 98 -4.02 2.14 4.74
N MET A 99 -3.60 1.08 5.43
CA MET A 99 -2.57 0.17 4.90
C MET A 99 -3.05 -0.60 3.65
N LYS A 100 -4.36 -0.78 3.48
CA LYS A 100 -4.98 -1.46 2.33
C LYS A 100 -5.31 -0.50 1.19
N SER A 101 -5.81 0.69 1.48
CA SER A 101 -6.20 1.72 0.50
C SER A 101 -5.06 2.65 0.09
N GLY A 102 -4.06 2.79 0.95
CA GLY A 102 -2.91 3.68 0.80
C GLY A 102 -3.11 5.05 1.46
N MET A 103 -2.05 5.61 2.05
CA MET A 103 -2.06 6.88 2.80
C MET A 103 -2.44 8.13 1.99
N LYS A 104 -2.46 8.04 0.66
CA LYS A 104 -2.94 9.12 -0.22
C LYS A 104 -4.45 9.05 -0.46
N SER A 105 -5.08 7.95 -0.07
CA SER A 105 -6.49 7.63 -0.21
C SER A 105 -7.14 7.81 1.17
N VAL A 106 -7.13 9.05 1.67
CA VAL A 106 -7.80 9.44 2.91
C VAL A 106 -8.83 10.49 2.51
N ASP A 107 -10.09 10.22 2.86
CA ASP A 107 -11.24 11.00 2.40
C ASP A 107 -11.34 12.36 3.11
N GLY A 108 -12.33 13.17 2.73
CA GLY A 108 -12.60 14.45 3.40
C GLY A 108 -12.95 14.32 4.89
N SER A 109 -13.41 13.15 5.33
CA SER A 109 -13.68 12.82 6.73
C SER A 109 -12.44 12.34 7.51
N ARG A 110 -11.28 12.28 6.83
CA ARG A 110 -9.97 11.84 7.36
C ARG A 110 -9.92 10.35 7.72
N ASN A 111 -10.82 9.57 7.14
CA ASN A 111 -10.82 8.12 7.20
C ASN A 111 -10.23 7.54 5.92
N SER A 112 -9.87 6.25 5.93
CA SER A 112 -9.51 5.56 4.70
C SER A 112 -10.60 5.71 3.63
N ASP A 113 -10.22 6.15 2.43
CA ASP A 113 -11.05 6.03 1.23
C ASP A 113 -11.26 4.54 0.86
N ALA A 114 -12.14 4.31 -0.13
CA ALA A 114 -12.41 2.99 -0.69
C ALA A 114 -11.13 2.25 -1.14
N ILE A 115 -11.01 0.98 -0.73
CA ILE A 115 -9.91 0.11 -1.13
C ILE A 115 -10.15 -0.35 -2.57
N LYS A 116 -9.37 0.16 -3.52
CA LYS A 116 -9.53 -0.13 -4.96
C LYS A 116 -9.15 -1.57 -5.33
N SER A 117 -8.20 -2.15 -4.61
CA SER A 117 -7.72 -3.51 -4.86
C SER A 117 -8.73 -4.53 -4.33
N ARG A 118 -9.32 -5.33 -5.22
CA ARG A 118 -10.28 -6.40 -4.83
C ARG A 118 -9.68 -7.36 -3.80
N LYS A 119 -8.39 -7.67 -3.96
CA LYS A 119 -7.66 -8.56 -3.06
C LYS A 119 -7.48 -7.94 -1.68
N ALA A 120 -7.08 -6.67 -1.62
CA ALA A 120 -6.90 -5.96 -0.36
C ALA A 120 -8.24 -5.69 0.35
N GLN A 121 -9.31 -5.38 -0.41
CA GLN A 121 -10.66 -5.23 0.12
C GLN A 121 -11.14 -6.54 0.75
N LYS A 122 -10.98 -7.67 0.05
CA LYS A 122 -11.32 -8.99 0.60
C LYS A 122 -10.64 -9.25 1.95
N ARG A 123 -9.36 -8.90 2.11
CA ARG A 123 -8.66 -9.05 3.39
C ARG A 123 -9.26 -8.21 4.51
N MET A 124 -9.72 -6.99 4.20
CA MET A 124 -10.43 -6.13 5.14
C MET A 124 -11.77 -6.75 5.55
N ASP A 125 -12.53 -7.25 4.57
CA ASP A 125 -13.84 -7.87 4.79
C ASP A 125 -13.71 -9.16 5.61
N ASP A 126 -12.72 -10.00 5.29
CA ASP A 126 -12.41 -11.23 6.03
C ASP A 126 -12.07 -10.91 7.50
N TYR A 127 -11.25 -9.86 7.74
CA TYR A 127 -10.93 -9.40 9.10
C TYR A 127 -12.18 -8.91 9.85
N LEU A 128 -12.98 -8.02 9.25
CA LEU A 128 -14.20 -7.50 9.88
C LEU A 128 -15.19 -8.62 10.20
N THR A 129 -15.31 -9.60 9.31
CA THR A 129 -16.16 -10.78 9.51
C THR A 129 -15.65 -11.62 10.67
N GLY A 130 -14.34 -11.88 10.73
CA GLY A 130 -13.73 -12.64 11.82
C GLY A 130 -13.86 -11.93 13.18
N ALA A 131 -13.63 -10.61 13.22
CA ALA A 131 -13.75 -9.81 14.43
C ALA A 131 -15.20 -9.86 14.98
N ARG A 132 -16.20 -9.65 14.11
CA ARG A 132 -17.62 -9.75 14.50
C ARG A 132 -18.01 -11.13 15.03
N ARG A 133 -17.42 -12.21 14.53
CA ARG A 133 -17.68 -13.56 15.05
C ARG A 133 -17.19 -13.70 16.48
N VAL A 134 -15.95 -13.26 16.75
CA VAL A 134 -15.38 -13.31 18.11
C VAL A 134 -16.21 -12.47 19.07
N SER A 135 -16.57 -11.25 18.70
CA SER A 135 -17.39 -10.37 19.56
C SER A 135 -18.77 -10.97 19.90
N ARG A 136 -19.40 -11.71 18.97
CA ARG A 136 -20.68 -12.41 19.23
C ARG A 136 -20.53 -13.63 20.13
N THR A 137 -19.40 -14.32 20.05
CA THR A 137 -19.10 -15.46 20.94
C THR A 137 -18.79 -14.97 22.36
N GLU A 138 -18.14 -13.82 22.51
CA GLU A 138 -17.87 -13.20 23.81
C GLU A 138 -19.14 -12.61 24.45
N ALA A 139 -20.11 -12.17 23.65
CA ALA A 139 -21.40 -11.66 24.11
C ALA A 139 -22.47 -12.75 24.36
N GLY A 140 -22.10 -14.04 24.28
CA GLY A 140 -23.02 -15.17 24.36
C GLY A 140 -22.69 -16.13 25.50
N ASP A 141 -22.94 -15.67 26.74
CA ASP A 141 -23.17 -16.46 27.97
C ASP A 141 -23.96 -15.65 29.03
N GLU A 142 -24.69 -14.60 28.62
CA GLU A 142 -25.62 -13.88 29.49
C GLU A 142 -27.00 -13.91 28.84
N ASP A 143 -27.89 -14.70 29.44
CA ASP A 143 -29.30 -14.79 29.08
C ASP A 143 -29.98 -13.41 29.22
N ASP A 144 -30.81 -13.16 28.23
CA ASP A 144 -31.59 -11.97 27.89
C ASP A 144 -32.69 -11.69 28.93
N GLU A 145 -32.58 -10.63 29.75
CA GLU A 145 -33.74 -9.95 30.35
C GLU A 145 -33.51 -8.43 30.49
N ASP A 146 -34.25 -7.67 29.67
CA ASP A 146 -34.77 -6.32 29.86
C ASP A 146 -33.81 -5.16 30.24
N LEU A 147 -33.48 -4.32 29.24
CA LEU A 147 -33.43 -2.86 29.44
C LEU A 147 -33.51 -2.10 28.11
N GLU A 148 -34.67 -1.50 27.85
CA GLU A 148 -34.84 -0.45 26.85
C GLU A 148 -34.20 0.88 27.31
N GLU A 149 -33.65 1.58 26.32
CA GLU A 149 -33.41 3.03 26.21
C GLU A 149 -32.25 3.74 26.94
N GLN A 150 -31.48 4.43 26.08
CA GLN A 150 -30.71 5.66 26.29
C GLN A 150 -29.37 5.57 27.03
N GLY A 151 -28.30 5.62 26.23
CA GLY A 151 -27.03 6.16 26.67
C GLY A 151 -25.91 5.79 25.74
N GLN A 152 -25.63 6.67 24.77
CA GLN A 152 -24.37 6.78 24.01
C GLN A 152 -23.29 5.76 24.41
N GLU A 153 -23.35 4.57 23.84
CA GLU A 153 -22.19 3.69 23.83
C GLU A 153 -21.20 4.36 22.88
N GLN A 154 -20.28 5.13 23.47
CA GLN A 154 -18.97 5.29 22.85
C GLN A 154 -18.46 3.88 22.63
N GLU A 155 -18.62 3.36 21.41
CA GLU A 155 -17.90 2.20 20.92
C GLU A 155 -16.42 2.49 21.17
N GLN A 156 -15.93 2.06 22.32
CA GLN A 156 -14.55 2.13 22.71
C GLN A 156 -13.87 1.20 21.69
N GLU A 157 -13.31 1.78 20.62
CA GLU A 157 -12.79 1.07 19.48
C GLU A 157 -11.90 -0.08 19.96
N GLN A 158 -12.44 -1.30 19.89
CA GLN A 158 -11.68 -2.49 20.24
C GLN A 158 -10.46 -2.51 19.32
N GLY A 159 -9.27 -2.59 19.90
CA GLY A 159 -8.03 -2.68 19.13
C GLY A 159 -8.10 -3.81 18.10
N LEU A 160 -7.21 -3.81 17.10
CA LEU A 160 -7.20 -4.89 16.12
C LEU A 160 -7.11 -6.25 16.82
N ASN A 161 -8.04 -7.15 16.52
CA ASN A 161 -8.02 -8.50 17.08
C ASN A 161 -6.85 -9.27 16.44
N GLY A 162 -5.75 -9.37 17.19
CA GLY A 162 -4.50 -9.99 16.74
C GLY A 162 -4.67 -11.44 16.25
N PRO A 163 -5.35 -12.33 17.00
CA PRO A 163 -5.65 -13.69 16.56
C PRO A 163 -6.41 -13.75 15.23
N VAL A 164 -7.51 -13.01 15.10
CA VAL A 164 -8.28 -12.94 13.85
C VAL A 164 -7.39 -12.45 12.72
N LEU A 165 -6.64 -11.37 12.94
CA LEU A 165 -5.75 -10.79 11.93
C LEU A 165 -4.68 -11.77 11.46
N TYR A 166 -4.10 -12.54 12.38
CA TYR A 166 -3.10 -13.57 12.07
C TYR A 166 -3.72 -14.69 11.23
N GLU A 167 -4.89 -15.19 11.62
CA GLU A 167 -5.59 -16.27 10.91
C GLU A 167 -6.02 -15.84 9.50
N VAL A 168 -6.73 -14.71 9.35
CA VAL A 168 -7.21 -14.25 8.04
C VAL A 168 -6.08 -13.87 7.09
N SER A 169 -4.88 -13.63 7.62
CA SER A 169 -3.69 -13.32 6.82
C SER A 169 -2.86 -14.56 6.45
N GLY A 170 -3.21 -15.75 6.95
CA GLY A 170 -2.42 -16.97 6.76
C GLY A 170 -1.10 -16.92 7.54
N GLY A 171 -1.09 -16.28 8.70
CA GLY A 171 0.07 -16.06 9.55
C GLY A 171 0.98 -14.92 9.07
N THR A 172 2.29 -15.10 9.25
CA THR A 172 3.33 -14.14 8.85
C THR A 172 4.38 -14.75 7.92
N PRO A 173 4.06 -15.05 6.65
CA PRO A 173 4.97 -15.75 5.72
C PRO A 173 6.34 -15.07 5.54
N HIS A 174 6.41 -13.75 5.74
CA HIS A 174 7.64 -12.96 5.66
C HIS A 174 7.88 -12.10 6.91
N GLY A 175 7.41 -12.56 8.07
CA GLY A 175 7.44 -11.77 9.32
C GLY A 175 6.53 -10.54 9.27
N ARG A 176 5.57 -10.52 8.34
CA ARG A 176 4.62 -9.42 8.11
C ARG A 176 3.24 -9.96 7.77
N VAL A 177 2.22 -9.22 8.19
CA VAL A 177 0.82 -9.45 7.82
C VAL A 177 0.64 -9.15 6.33
N ALA A 178 -0.15 -9.96 5.62
CA ALA A 178 -0.43 -9.75 4.21
C ALA A 178 -1.21 -8.45 4.00
N ILE A 179 -0.66 -7.53 3.20
CA ILE A 179 -1.30 -6.25 2.88
C ILE A 179 -2.22 -6.39 1.67
N ALA A 180 -1.84 -7.19 0.67
CA ALA A 180 -2.68 -7.56 -0.48
C ALA A 180 -2.76 -9.09 -0.59
#